data_AF-A0A0T5ZT68-F1
#
_entry.id   AF-A0A0T5ZT68-F1
#
_cell.length_a   1.000
_cell.length_b   1.000
_cell.length_c   1.000
_cell.angle_alpha   90.00
_cell.angle_beta   90.00
_cell.angle_gamma   90.00
#
_symmetry.space_group_name_H-M   'P 1'
#
loop_
_entity.id
_entity.type
_entity.pdbx_description
1 polymer ?
#
loop_
_entity_poly.entity_id
_entity_poly.type
_entity_poly.pdbx_seq_one_letter_code
_entity_poly.pdbx_strand_id
1 'polypeptide(L)'
;MKKLLRLFAFGLLIIYSPALSYSHQIVGEVTPLLSRMEIIVRLIEAGDIELAFRETELIVEDFHYHKLTSVEDGLKTTMNKIDKKFGTNLRTSLDESLIKKNPDDLRKTLQTLGVLLMLEKFDTLQETFKKNDSNLNTQKTIFWLGRNNFTLLLEPTLAKYDPAEEMRMDRLLDRMLYRLEDRKWKEFEDTKIELITELERYFKLSLPPCALDASINKD
;
A
#
# COMPACT_ATOMS: atom_id res chain seq x y z
N MET A 1 2.58 -51.10 -20.54
CA MET A 1 1.16 -50.81 -20.25
C MET A 1 1.03 -50.32 -18.82
N LYS A 2 0.44 -49.12 -18.64
CA LYS A 2 -0.22 -48.56 -17.42
C LYS A 2 0.67 -48.34 -16.17
N LYS A 3 1.02 -47.08 -15.84
CA LYS A 3 0.27 -46.09 -14.99
C LYS A 3 0.41 -46.43 -13.49
N LEU A 4 0.51 -45.55 -12.50
CA LEU A 4 0.70 -44.10 -12.29
C LEU A 4 0.66 -43.91 -10.73
N LEU A 5 0.91 -42.70 -10.23
CA LEU A 5 0.87 -42.18 -8.83
C LEU A 5 2.15 -42.42 -8.00
N ARG A 6 3.01 -41.42 -7.76
CA ARG A 6 2.87 -40.12 -7.06
C ARG A 6 2.39 -40.25 -5.61
N LEU A 7 3.31 -39.93 -4.68
CA LEU A 7 3.05 -39.09 -3.52
C LEU A 7 4.40 -38.54 -3.01
N PHE A 8 4.82 -37.43 -3.62
CA PHE A 8 5.78 -36.50 -3.03
C PHE A 8 4.98 -35.64 -2.04
N ALA A 9 5.23 -35.83 -0.75
CA ALA A 9 4.80 -34.92 0.30
C ALA A 9 6.07 -34.34 0.95
N PHE A 10 6.71 -33.41 0.25
CA PHE A 10 7.68 -32.52 0.87
C PHE A 10 6.89 -31.38 1.51
N GLY A 11 6.62 -31.52 2.81
CA GLY A 11 6.13 -30.45 3.66
C GLY A 11 7.23 -29.40 3.79
N LEU A 12 7.12 -28.33 3.01
CA LEU A 12 7.91 -27.12 3.20
C LEU A 12 7.28 -26.32 4.35
N LEU A 13 7.62 -26.71 5.57
CA LEU A 13 7.34 -25.93 6.77
C LEU A 13 8.44 -24.87 6.86
N ILE A 14 8.31 -23.81 6.07
CA ILE A 14 9.16 -22.62 6.23
C ILE A 14 8.65 -21.88 7.47
N ILE A 15 9.33 -22.11 8.59
CA ILE A 15 9.28 -21.23 9.75
C ILE A 15 10.13 -20.01 9.40
N TYR A 16 9.53 -19.01 8.74
CA TYR A 16 10.13 -17.68 8.71
C TYR A 16 9.97 -17.11 10.12
N SER A 17 11.08 -17.04 10.85
CA SER A 17 11.17 -16.23 12.06
C SER A 17 11.08 -14.77 11.64
N PRO A 18 10.07 -13.99 12.07
CA PRO A 18 10.15 -12.56 11.91
C PRO A 18 11.21 -12.08 12.90
N ALA A 19 12.24 -11.41 12.41
CA ALA A 19 13.01 -10.51 13.25
C ALA A 19 12.01 -9.55 13.93
N LEU A 20 12.13 -9.40 15.24
CA LEU A 20 11.36 -8.44 16.03
C LEU A 20 11.76 -7.01 15.64
N SER A 21 11.28 -6.51 14.51
CA SER A 21 10.81 -5.13 14.46
C SER A 21 9.35 -5.19 14.91
N TYR A 22 8.92 -4.24 15.74
CA TYR A 22 7.52 -4.13 16.12
C TYR A 22 6.72 -3.83 14.84
N SER A 23 6.27 -4.85 14.11
CA SER A 23 5.35 -4.63 13.00
C SER A 23 4.08 -4.05 13.62
N HIS A 24 3.75 -2.80 13.28
CA HIS A 24 2.58 -2.14 13.83
C HIS A 24 1.32 -2.96 13.54
N GLN A 25 0.34 -2.82 14.44
CA GLN A 25 -0.90 -3.61 14.34
C GLN A 25 -1.65 -3.23 13.07
N ILE A 26 -1.88 -4.22 12.20
CA ILE A 26 -2.85 -4.10 11.11
C ILE A 26 -4.25 -4.04 11.73
N VAL A 27 -4.99 -2.97 11.45
CA VAL A 27 -6.34 -2.75 12.00
C VAL A 27 -7.36 -2.71 10.87
N GLY A 28 -8.44 -3.46 11.03
CA GLY A 28 -9.52 -3.52 10.03
C GLY A 28 -9.20 -4.45 8.86
N GLU A 29 -9.81 -4.19 7.72
CA GLU A 29 -9.69 -5.04 6.53
C GLU A 29 -8.42 -4.73 5.74
N VAL A 30 -7.77 -5.79 5.25
CA VAL A 30 -6.70 -5.70 4.25
C VAL A 30 -7.26 -6.25 2.95
N THR A 31 -7.20 -5.47 1.89
CA THR A 31 -7.73 -5.91 0.60
C THR A 31 -6.89 -7.09 0.07
N PRO A 32 -7.50 -8.00 -0.71
CA PRO A 32 -6.76 -9.05 -1.40
C PRO A 32 -5.60 -8.52 -2.22
N LEU A 33 -5.82 -7.42 -2.96
CA LEU A 33 -4.80 -6.79 -3.78
C LEU A 33 -3.62 -6.31 -2.93
N LEU A 34 -3.88 -5.61 -1.82
CA LEU A 34 -2.83 -5.10 -0.93
C LEU A 34 -1.99 -6.23 -0.32
N SER A 35 -2.63 -7.32 0.12
CA SER A 35 -1.94 -8.51 0.62
C SER A 35 -0.99 -9.12 -0.43
N ARG A 36 -1.41 -9.13 -1.70
CA ARG A 36 -0.59 -9.68 -2.80
C ARG A 36 0.55 -8.73 -3.18
N MET A 37 0.31 -7.41 -3.14
CA MET A 37 1.36 -6.41 -3.33
C MET A 37 2.45 -6.52 -2.25
N GLU A 38 2.07 -6.71 -0.98
CA GLU A 38 3.01 -6.94 0.12
C GLU A 38 3.93 -8.13 -0.18
N ILE A 39 3.36 -9.27 -0.57
CA ILE A 39 4.12 -10.48 -0.90
C ILE A 39 5.12 -10.18 -2.02
N ILE A 40 4.70 -9.50 -3.08
CA ILE A 40 5.58 -9.16 -4.21
C ILE A 40 6.73 -8.26 -3.77
N VAL A 41 6.46 -7.21 -2.98
CA VAL A 41 7.50 -6.31 -2.48
C VAL A 41 8.50 -7.08 -1.60
N ARG A 42 8.03 -7.92 -0.68
CA ARG A 42 8.90 -8.74 0.18
C ARG A 42 9.77 -9.71 -0.64
N LEU A 43 9.22 -10.32 -1.69
CA LEU A 43 9.99 -11.19 -2.58
C LEU A 43 11.09 -10.42 -3.32
N ILE A 44 10.80 -9.20 -3.79
CA ILE A 44 11.82 -8.33 -4.40
C ILE A 44 12.93 -8.04 -3.38
N GLU A 45 12.58 -7.70 -2.14
CA GLU A 45 13.55 -7.39 -1.08
C GLU A 45 14.38 -8.58 -0.59
N ALA A 46 13.84 -9.80 -0.72
CA ALA A 46 14.54 -11.05 -0.45
C ALA A 46 15.46 -11.47 -1.61
N GLY A 47 15.34 -10.84 -2.79
CA GLY A 47 16.07 -11.21 -4.00
C GLY A 47 15.41 -12.33 -4.80
N ASP A 48 14.20 -12.75 -4.44
CA ASP A 48 13.42 -13.79 -5.12
C ASP A 48 12.69 -13.22 -6.35
N ILE A 49 13.45 -12.59 -7.26
CA ILE A 49 12.93 -11.74 -8.33
C ILE A 49 12.01 -12.52 -9.28
N GLU A 50 12.39 -13.74 -9.67
CA GLU A 50 11.57 -14.54 -10.59
C GLU A 50 10.19 -14.88 -9.98
N LEU A 51 10.16 -15.16 -8.68
CA LEU A 51 8.90 -15.42 -7.98
C LEU A 51 8.08 -14.15 -7.84
N ALA A 52 8.70 -13.01 -7.56
CA ALA A 52 8.02 -11.72 -7.49
C ALA A 52 7.27 -11.38 -8.80
N PHE A 53 7.92 -11.57 -9.96
CA PHE A 53 7.29 -11.33 -11.25
C PHE A 53 6.16 -12.33 -11.54
N ARG A 54 6.33 -13.62 -11.20
CA ARG A 54 5.24 -14.61 -11.30
C ARG A 54 4.04 -14.23 -10.45
N GLU A 55 4.26 -13.84 -9.19
CA GLU A 55 3.18 -13.41 -8.30
C GLU A 55 2.48 -12.14 -8.83
N THR A 56 3.23 -11.26 -9.49
CA THR A 56 2.68 -10.06 -10.14
C THR A 56 1.78 -10.43 -11.32
N GLU A 57 2.19 -11.37 -12.18
CA GLU A 57 1.39 -11.84 -13.32
C GLU A 57 0.02 -12.39 -12.88
N LEU A 58 -0.06 -12.98 -11.68
CA LEU A 58 -1.30 -13.52 -11.13
C LEU A 58 -2.33 -12.45 -10.70
N ILE A 59 -1.90 -11.21 -10.50
CA ILE A 59 -2.74 -10.11 -10.02
C ILE A 59 -2.72 -8.89 -10.95
N VAL A 60 -2.07 -8.99 -12.11
CA VAL A 60 -1.90 -7.87 -13.03
C VAL A 60 -3.25 -7.44 -13.60
N GLU A 61 -4.09 -8.42 -13.93
CA GLU A 61 -5.50 -8.29 -14.28
C GLU A 61 -6.37 -8.65 -13.07
N ASP A 62 -7.67 -8.43 -13.20
CA ASP A 62 -8.65 -8.79 -12.17
C ASP A 62 -8.59 -10.30 -11.87
N PHE A 63 -8.71 -10.64 -10.59
CA PHE A 63 -8.39 -11.99 -10.10
C PHE A 63 -9.42 -12.50 -9.09
N HIS A 64 -9.47 -13.81 -8.90
CA HIS A 64 -10.32 -14.44 -7.89
C HIS A 64 -9.55 -14.63 -6.58
N TYR A 65 -10.19 -14.27 -5.46
CA TYR A 65 -9.62 -14.44 -4.13
C TYR A 65 -10.49 -15.36 -3.26
N HIS A 66 -9.94 -16.51 -2.84
CA HIS A 66 -10.54 -17.52 -1.95
C HIS A 66 -11.83 -18.21 -2.43
N LYS A 67 -12.79 -17.50 -3.03
CA LYS A 67 -14.02 -18.04 -3.60
C LYS A 67 -14.09 -17.62 -5.08
N LEU A 68 -14.38 -18.57 -5.96
CA LEU A 68 -14.57 -18.35 -7.41
C LEU A 68 -15.71 -17.37 -7.76
N THR A 69 -16.41 -16.82 -6.77
CA THR A 69 -17.62 -16.01 -6.93
C THR A 69 -17.39 -14.51 -6.80
N SER A 70 -16.25 -14.05 -6.25
CA SER A 70 -15.88 -12.63 -6.28
C SER A 70 -14.66 -12.44 -7.18
N VAL A 71 -14.75 -11.43 -8.04
CA VAL A 71 -13.63 -10.93 -8.84
C VAL A 71 -13.15 -9.67 -8.13
N GLU A 72 -11.87 -9.66 -7.78
CA GLU A 72 -11.19 -8.54 -7.16
C GLU A 72 -10.50 -7.72 -8.26
N ASP A 73 -10.50 -6.40 -8.10
CA ASP A 73 -9.76 -5.51 -9.01
C ASP A 73 -8.26 -5.85 -8.98
N GLY A 74 -7.67 -6.04 -10.16
CA GLY A 74 -6.23 -6.26 -10.32
C GLY A 74 -5.41 -4.97 -10.25
N LEU A 75 -4.11 -5.10 -10.48
CA LEU A 75 -3.17 -3.96 -10.51
C LEU A 75 -3.56 -2.96 -11.60
N LYS A 76 -3.82 -3.41 -12.83
CA LYS A 76 -4.16 -2.49 -13.94
C LYS A 76 -5.46 -1.74 -13.70
N THR A 77 -6.49 -2.43 -13.19
CA THR A 77 -7.79 -1.80 -12.90
C THR A 77 -7.65 -0.76 -11.80
N THR A 78 -6.97 -1.10 -10.70
CA THR A 78 -6.72 -0.18 -9.59
C THR A 78 -5.84 1.00 -10.01
N MET A 79 -4.74 0.76 -10.72
CA MET A 79 -3.86 1.83 -11.21
C MET A 79 -4.57 2.74 -12.21
N ASN A 80 -5.44 2.23 -13.08
CA ASN A 80 -6.25 3.09 -13.95
C ASN A 80 -7.16 4.04 -13.16
N LYS A 81 -7.74 3.59 -12.03
CA LYS A 81 -8.57 4.45 -11.17
C LYS A 81 -7.74 5.53 -10.50
N ILE A 82 -6.57 5.15 -9.98
CA ILE A 82 -5.62 6.05 -9.33
C ILE A 82 -5.03 7.06 -10.33
N ASP A 83 -4.62 6.60 -11.52
CA ASP A 83 -4.14 7.45 -12.61
C ASP A 83 -5.18 8.51 -13.00
N LYS A 84 -6.46 8.13 -13.09
CA LYS A 84 -7.55 9.09 -13.34
C LYS A 84 -7.75 10.08 -12.19
N LYS A 85 -7.66 9.63 -10.93
CA LYS A 85 -7.88 10.49 -9.76
C LYS A 85 -6.74 11.48 -9.55
N PHE A 86 -5.50 11.03 -9.69
CA PHE A 86 -4.31 11.80 -9.33
C PHE A 86 -3.51 12.31 -10.54
N GLY A 87 -3.88 11.96 -11.78
CA GLY A 87 -3.17 12.38 -12.98
C GLY A 87 -1.80 11.71 -13.16
N THR A 88 -1.66 10.47 -12.70
CA THR A 88 -0.41 9.68 -12.79
C THR A 88 -0.40 8.75 -14.00
N ASN A 89 0.71 8.03 -14.18
CA ASN A 89 0.93 7.03 -15.23
C ASN A 89 1.44 5.69 -14.64
N LEU A 90 0.93 5.29 -13.47
CA LEU A 90 1.33 4.07 -12.78
C LEU A 90 1.07 2.83 -13.61
N ARG A 91 -0.03 2.78 -14.38
CA ARG A 91 -0.27 1.64 -15.27
C ARG A 91 0.84 1.50 -16.31
N THR A 92 1.27 2.60 -16.93
CA THR A 92 2.38 2.58 -17.89
C THR A 92 3.67 2.16 -17.20
N SER A 93 3.93 2.67 -15.98
CA SER A 93 5.10 2.28 -15.19
C SER A 93 5.11 0.78 -14.85
N LEU A 94 3.94 0.21 -14.53
CA LEU A 94 3.78 -1.23 -14.33
C LEU A 94 4.11 -2.00 -15.60
N ASP A 95 3.49 -1.66 -16.73
CA ASP A 95 3.73 -2.34 -18.01
C ASP A 95 5.22 -2.29 -18.39
N GLU A 96 5.89 -1.14 -18.22
CA GLU A 96 7.32 -1.00 -18.45
C GLU A 96 8.17 -1.85 -17.52
N SER A 97 7.84 -1.89 -16.22
CA SER A 97 8.57 -2.70 -15.24
C SER A 97 8.51 -4.19 -15.55
N LEU A 98 7.35 -4.67 -16.05
CA LEU A 98 7.12 -6.05 -16.47
C LEU A 98 7.87 -6.37 -17.77
N ILE A 99 7.85 -5.48 -18.75
CA ILE A 99 8.58 -5.66 -20.02
C ILE A 99 10.08 -5.70 -19.79
N LYS A 100 10.61 -4.75 -19.00
CA LYS A 100 12.04 -4.65 -18.67
C LYS A 100 12.49 -5.71 -17.67
N LYS A 101 11.55 -6.38 -16.98
CA LYS A 101 11.79 -7.25 -15.82
C LYS A 101 12.68 -6.59 -14.77
N ASN A 102 12.46 -5.30 -14.53
CA ASN A 102 13.25 -4.53 -13.57
C ASN A 102 12.58 -4.58 -12.18
N PRO A 103 13.16 -5.29 -11.19
CA PRO A 103 12.56 -5.41 -9.87
C PRO A 103 12.48 -4.09 -9.11
N ASP A 104 13.43 -3.17 -9.32
CA ASP A 104 13.41 -1.87 -8.66
C ASP A 104 12.26 -1.00 -9.17
N ASP A 105 12.03 -0.98 -10.49
CA ASP A 105 10.90 -0.26 -11.09
C ASP A 105 9.56 -0.85 -10.63
N LEU A 106 9.46 -2.19 -10.56
CA LEU A 106 8.25 -2.86 -10.09
C LEU A 106 7.97 -2.53 -8.62
N ARG A 107 8.97 -2.67 -7.74
CA ARG A 107 8.84 -2.32 -6.33
C ARG A 107 8.42 -0.86 -6.15
N LYS A 108 9.10 0.07 -6.85
CA LYS A 108 8.78 1.49 -6.79
C LYS A 108 7.35 1.77 -7.26
N THR A 109 6.91 1.12 -8.34
CA THR A 109 5.54 1.25 -8.85
C THR A 109 4.51 0.78 -7.83
N LEU A 110 4.73 -0.36 -7.18
CA LEU A 110 3.82 -0.90 -6.15
C LEU A 110 3.81 -0.03 -4.88
N GLN A 111 4.97 0.46 -4.45
CA GLN A 111 5.06 1.37 -3.30
C GLN A 111 4.40 2.72 -3.60
N THR A 112 4.57 3.25 -4.81
CA THR A 112 3.87 4.48 -5.24
C THR A 112 2.36 4.26 -5.24
N LEU A 113 1.88 3.13 -5.78
CA LEU A 113 0.47 2.78 -5.71
C LEU A 113 -0.04 2.71 -4.26
N GLY A 114 0.73 2.09 -3.35
CA GLY A 114 0.41 2.03 -1.92
C GLY A 114 0.25 3.40 -1.29
N VAL A 115 1.15 4.34 -1.56
CA VAL A 115 1.05 5.73 -1.07
C VAL A 115 -0.17 6.44 -1.63
N LEU A 116 -0.48 6.28 -2.92
CA LEU A 116 -1.65 6.92 -3.52
C LEU A 116 -2.97 6.32 -3.02
N LEU A 117 -3.02 5.02 -2.72
CA LEU A 117 -4.17 4.38 -2.07
C LEU A 117 -4.35 4.86 -0.64
N MET A 118 -3.26 5.04 0.11
CA MET A 118 -3.29 5.66 1.44
C MET A 118 -3.87 7.07 1.36
N LEU A 119 -3.37 7.89 0.44
CA LEU A 119 -3.86 9.24 0.19
C LEU A 119 -5.34 9.28 -0.17
N GLU A 120 -5.80 8.38 -1.04
CA GLU A 120 -7.22 8.28 -1.40
C GLU A 120 -8.10 8.10 -0.14
N LYS A 121 -7.66 7.30 0.84
CA LYS A 121 -8.39 7.11 2.11
C LYS A 121 -8.34 8.36 2.97
N PHE A 122 -7.21 9.05 3.04
CA PHE A 122 -7.10 10.30 3.79
C PHE A 122 -7.91 11.44 3.17
N ASP A 123 -8.01 11.53 1.84
CA ASP A 123 -8.89 12.50 1.18
C ASP A 123 -10.37 12.18 1.45
N THR A 124 -10.75 10.91 1.38
CA THR A 124 -12.10 10.45 1.73
C THR A 124 -12.43 10.81 3.18
N LEU A 125 -11.47 10.62 4.09
CA LEU A 125 -11.58 10.98 5.49
C LEU A 125 -11.77 12.50 5.65
N GLN A 126 -11.00 13.32 4.91
CA GLN A 126 -11.10 14.78 4.91
C GLN A 126 -12.50 15.26 4.47
N GLU A 127 -13.10 14.62 3.47
CA GLU A 127 -14.47 14.93 3.04
C GLU A 127 -15.50 14.68 4.14
N THR A 128 -15.25 13.74 5.05
CA THR A 128 -16.15 13.53 6.20
C THR A 128 -16.09 14.66 7.21
N PHE A 129 -14.96 15.39 7.32
CA PHE A 129 -14.81 16.52 8.24
C PHE A 129 -15.69 17.71 7.87
N LYS A 130 -16.03 17.84 6.59
CA LYS A 130 -16.98 18.85 6.09
C LYS A 130 -18.43 18.56 6.51
N LYS A 131 -18.72 17.37 7.04
CA LYS A 131 -20.07 16.92 7.43
C LYS A 131 -20.17 16.95 8.96
N ASN A 132 -21.07 17.79 9.50
CA ASN A 132 -21.21 18.04 10.95
C ASN A 132 -21.55 16.79 11.80
N ASP A 133 -22.10 15.72 11.20
CA ASP A 133 -22.56 14.50 11.90
C ASP A 133 -21.70 13.26 11.62
N SER A 134 -20.45 13.42 11.18
CA SER A 134 -19.58 12.27 10.89
C SER A 134 -19.24 11.48 12.17
N ASN A 135 -19.46 10.16 12.11
CA ASN A 135 -19.15 9.24 13.21
C ASN A 135 -17.64 9.02 13.33
N LEU A 136 -17.05 9.37 14.48
CA LEU A 136 -15.62 9.21 14.76
C LEU A 136 -15.13 7.77 14.57
N ASN A 137 -15.95 6.76 14.87
CA ASN A 137 -15.56 5.37 14.66
C ASN A 137 -15.42 5.05 13.17
N THR A 138 -16.31 5.57 12.32
CA THR A 138 -16.20 5.43 10.86
C THR A 138 -14.95 6.11 10.34
N GLN A 139 -14.65 7.31 10.84
CA GLN A 139 -13.44 8.05 10.49
C GLN A 139 -12.16 7.30 10.86
N LYS A 140 -12.11 6.74 12.07
CA LYS A 140 -11.00 5.88 12.50
C LYS A 140 -10.85 4.66 11.60
N THR A 141 -11.95 4.01 11.23
CA THR A 141 -11.89 2.88 10.28
C THR A 141 -11.25 3.30 8.96
N ILE A 142 -11.65 4.43 8.38
CA ILE A 142 -11.05 4.94 7.13
C ILE A 142 -9.56 5.26 7.33
N PHE A 143 -9.21 5.88 8.46
CA PHE A 143 -7.82 6.16 8.81
C PHE A 143 -6.96 4.89 8.84
N TRP A 144 -7.44 3.83 9.51
CA TRP A 144 -6.74 2.55 9.60
C TRP A 144 -6.60 1.88 8.23
N LEU A 145 -7.63 1.95 7.36
CA LEU A 145 -7.51 1.47 5.98
C LEU A 145 -6.41 2.21 5.21
N GLY A 146 -6.24 3.52 5.44
CA GLY A 146 -5.11 4.29 4.92
C GLY A 146 -3.78 3.75 5.46
N ARG A 147 -3.62 3.71 6.79
CA ARG A 147 -2.39 3.28 7.48
C ARG A 147 -1.94 1.86 7.12
N ASN A 148 -2.86 0.94 6.84
CA ASN A 148 -2.52 -0.42 6.42
C ASN A 148 -1.67 -0.44 5.13
N ASN A 149 -1.85 0.52 4.21
CA ASN A 149 -1.00 0.62 3.01
C ASN A 149 0.45 0.94 3.37
N PHE A 150 0.68 1.85 4.33
CA PHE A 150 2.01 2.16 4.85
C PHE A 150 2.62 0.95 5.57
N THR A 151 1.84 0.37 6.50
CA THR A 151 2.26 -0.74 7.37
C THR A 151 2.73 -1.94 6.56
N LEU A 152 2.08 -2.22 5.42
CA LEU A 152 2.38 -3.39 4.61
C LEU A 152 3.44 -3.14 3.53
N LEU A 153 3.48 -1.96 2.92
CA LEU A 153 4.31 -1.72 1.73
C LEU A 153 5.57 -0.89 1.97
N LEU A 154 5.65 -0.16 3.08
CA LEU A 154 6.68 0.85 3.33
C LEU A 154 7.41 0.60 4.66
N GLU A 155 6.66 0.34 5.72
CA GLU A 155 7.21 0.10 7.06
C GLU A 155 8.26 -1.02 7.10
N PRO A 156 8.09 -2.19 6.45
CA PRO A 156 9.10 -3.25 6.50
C PRO A 156 10.43 -2.83 5.86
N THR A 157 10.36 -2.06 4.77
CA THR A 157 11.56 -1.49 4.12
C THR A 157 12.25 -0.50 5.05
N LEU A 158 11.49 0.41 5.68
CA LEU A 158 12.04 1.38 6.64
C LEU A 158 12.67 0.67 7.84
N ALA A 159 11.95 -0.27 8.48
CA ALA A 159 12.45 -1.02 9.63
C ALA A 159 13.75 -1.77 9.34
N LYS A 160 13.94 -2.23 8.10
CA LYS A 160 15.14 -2.96 7.68
C LYS A 160 16.35 -2.04 7.42
N TYR A 161 16.13 -0.89 6.78
CA TYR A 161 17.23 -0.05 6.28
C TYR A 161 17.45 1.24 7.07
N ASP A 162 16.40 1.80 7.68
CA ASP A 162 16.45 3.00 8.51
C ASP A 162 15.34 2.98 9.60
N PRO A 163 15.59 2.28 10.73
CA PRO A 163 14.63 2.19 11.84
C PRO A 163 14.30 3.55 12.47
N ALA A 164 15.19 4.54 12.35
CA ALA A 164 14.92 5.87 12.90
C ALA A 164 13.88 6.61 12.05
N GLU A 165 13.98 6.50 10.73
CA GLU A 165 12.97 7.02 9.81
C GLU A 165 11.65 6.25 9.90
N GLU A 166 11.69 4.92 10.08
CA GLU A 166 10.50 4.11 10.39
C GLU A 166 9.70 4.70 11.57
N MET A 167 10.35 4.81 12.73
CA MET A 167 9.73 5.37 13.94
C MET A 167 9.29 6.83 13.79
N ARG A 168 9.90 7.58 12.86
CA ARG A 168 9.49 8.96 12.60
C ARG A 168 8.21 9.00 11.76
N MET A 169 8.14 8.22 10.68
CA MET A 169 6.94 8.11 9.84
C MET A 169 5.75 7.59 10.64
N ASP A 170 5.98 6.58 11.48
CA ASP A 170 4.95 6.03 12.34
C ASP A 170 4.41 7.07 13.33
N ARG A 171 5.30 7.86 13.95
CA ARG A 171 4.90 8.97 14.83
C ARG A 171 4.13 10.08 14.11
N LEU A 172 4.31 10.27 12.81
CA LEU A 172 3.49 11.17 12.01
C LEU A 172 2.07 10.61 11.84
N LEU A 173 1.93 9.32 11.56
CA LEU A 173 0.63 8.65 11.48
C LEU A 173 -0.11 8.68 12.83
N ASP A 174 0.56 8.39 13.94
CA ASP A 174 -0.03 8.51 15.28
C ASP A 174 -0.48 9.94 15.56
N ARG A 175 0.34 10.93 15.20
CA ARG A 175 -0.04 12.35 15.33
C ARG A 175 -1.27 12.68 14.50
N MET A 176 -1.35 12.20 13.26
CA MET A 176 -2.55 12.34 12.43
C MET A 176 -3.79 11.75 13.11
N LEU A 177 -3.68 10.54 13.69
CA LEU A 177 -4.80 9.92 14.41
C LEU A 177 -5.25 10.76 15.62
N TYR A 178 -4.32 11.29 16.41
CA TYR A 178 -4.69 12.19 17.51
C TYR A 178 -5.35 13.50 17.02
N ARG A 179 -4.89 14.07 15.90
CA ARG A 179 -5.51 15.26 15.31
C ARG A 179 -6.91 14.98 14.77
N LEU A 180 -7.13 13.79 14.24
CA LEU A 180 -8.45 13.30 13.87
C LEU A 180 -9.39 13.26 15.09
N GLU A 181 -8.94 12.63 16.19
CA GLU A 181 -9.72 12.49 17.42
C GLU A 181 -10.06 13.85 18.06
N ASP A 182 -9.11 14.78 18.06
CA ASP A 182 -9.25 16.14 18.59
C ASP A 182 -10.04 17.08 17.65
N ARG A 183 -10.43 16.61 16.46
CA ARG A 183 -11.08 17.42 15.41
C ARG A 183 -10.24 18.61 14.92
N LYS A 184 -8.91 18.46 14.94
CA LYS A 184 -7.94 19.48 14.53
C LYS A 184 -7.58 19.33 13.05
N TRP A 185 -8.52 19.64 12.17
CA TRP A 185 -8.44 19.34 10.74
C TRP A 185 -7.24 19.96 10.03
N LYS A 186 -6.93 21.23 10.33
CA LYS A 186 -5.76 21.89 9.74
C LYS A 186 -4.47 21.17 10.13
N GLU A 187 -4.33 20.81 11.41
CA GLU A 187 -3.14 20.11 11.90
C GLU A 187 -3.06 18.67 11.36
N PHE A 188 -4.20 18.02 11.10
CA PHE A 188 -4.25 16.73 10.40
C PHE A 188 -3.67 16.86 8.99
N GLU A 189 -4.13 17.86 8.23
CA GLU A 189 -3.64 18.11 6.85
C GLU A 189 -2.16 18.49 6.83
N ASP A 190 -1.72 19.38 7.73
CA ASP A 190 -0.31 19.78 7.83
C ASP A 190 0.58 18.55 8.12
N THR A 191 0.13 17.65 9.00
CA THR A 191 0.84 16.40 9.30
C THR A 191 0.79 15.40 8.14
N LYS A 192 -0.31 15.34 7.39
CA LYS A 192 -0.43 14.54 6.15
C LYS A 192 0.63 14.99 5.13
N ILE A 193 0.74 16.29 4.89
CA ILE A 193 1.71 16.86 3.94
C ILE A 193 3.14 16.53 4.39
N GLU A 194 3.45 16.65 5.68
CA GLU A 194 4.74 16.26 6.25
C GLU A 194 5.04 14.78 5.96
N LEU A 195 4.12 13.87 6.28
CA LEU A 195 4.26 12.43 6.02
C LEU A 195 4.55 12.15 4.54
N ILE A 196 3.77 12.74 3.63
CA ILE A 196 3.89 12.47 2.19
C ILE A 196 5.19 13.01 1.61
N THR A 197 5.60 14.21 2.01
CA THR A 197 6.88 14.80 1.62
C THR A 197 8.05 13.89 1.99
N GLU A 198 7.98 13.30 3.18
CA GLU A 198 9.04 12.44 3.69
C GLU A 198 9.06 11.06 3.05
N LEU A 199 7.90 10.48 2.80
CA LEU A 199 7.78 9.24 2.03
C LEU A 199 8.31 9.42 0.60
N GLU A 200 7.97 10.54 -0.05
CA GLU A 200 8.48 10.87 -1.38
C GLU A 200 10.00 10.98 -1.38
N ARG A 201 10.57 11.73 -0.43
CA ARG A 201 12.02 11.89 -0.27
C ARG A 201 12.73 10.57 -0.03
N TYR A 202 12.25 9.77 0.92
CA TYR A 202 12.93 8.55 1.35
C TYR A 202 12.87 7.46 0.28
N PHE A 203 11.69 7.18 -0.24
CA PHE A 203 11.49 6.13 -1.25
C PHE A 203 11.77 6.62 -2.68
N LYS A 204 12.16 7.88 -2.84
CA LYS A 204 12.41 8.55 -4.13
C LYS A 204 11.22 8.39 -5.08
N LEU A 205 10.01 8.43 -4.54
CA LEU A 205 8.78 8.32 -5.31
C LEU A 205 8.62 9.56 -6.19
N SER A 206 7.80 9.45 -7.22
CA SER A 206 7.41 10.59 -8.04
C SER A 206 5.92 10.78 -7.84
N LEU A 207 5.57 11.48 -6.75
CA LEU A 207 4.17 11.73 -6.44
C LEU A 207 3.69 12.94 -7.25
N PRO A 208 2.44 12.92 -7.73
CA PRO A 208 1.91 14.05 -8.47
C PRO A 208 1.75 15.26 -7.53
N PRO A 209 1.91 16.51 -8.02
CA PRO A 209 1.80 17.70 -7.17
C PRO A 209 0.48 17.78 -6.38
N CYS A 210 -0.59 17.24 -6.95
CA CYS A 210 -1.90 17.16 -6.29
C CYS A 210 -1.90 16.35 -4.99
N ALA A 211 -0.92 15.46 -4.78
CA ALA A 211 -0.77 14.69 -3.55
C ALA A 211 -0.42 15.56 -2.33
N LEU A 212 0.12 16.76 -2.56
CA LEU A 212 0.50 17.73 -1.52
C LEU A 212 -0.49 18.90 -1.42
N ASP A 213 -1.44 19.02 -2.35
CA ASP A 213 -2.40 20.11 -2.34
C ASP A 213 -3.54 19.83 -1.36
N ALA A 214 -3.52 20.52 -0.21
CA ALA A 214 -4.69 20.63 0.67
C ALA A 214 -5.88 21.39 0.03
N SER A 215 -5.71 21.91 -1.19
CA SER A 215 -6.65 22.78 -1.90
C SER A 215 -7.42 22.15 -3.05
N ILE A 216 -7.25 20.85 -3.34
CA ILE A 216 -8.06 20.17 -4.38
C ILE A 216 -9.41 19.78 -3.80
N ASN A 217 -10.17 20.82 -3.51
CA ASN A 217 -11.63 20.89 -3.40
C ASN A 217 -11.98 22.37 -3.12
N LYS A 218 -11.42 23.27 -3.95
CA LYS A 218 -12.04 24.55 -4.23
C LYS A 218 -12.82 24.36 -5.51
N ASP A 219 -14.09 24.00 -5.36
CA ASP A 219 -15.10 24.41 -6.33
C ASP A 219 -15.08 25.94 -6.48
#